data_AF-A0A9D0QUM3-F1
#
_entry.id   AF-A0A9D0QUM3-F1
#
_cell.length_a   1.000
_cell.length_b   1.000
_cell.length_c   1.000
_cell.angle_alpha   90.00
_cell.angle_beta   90.00
_cell.angle_gamma   90.00
#
_symmetry.space_group_name_H-M   'P 1'
#
loop_
_entity.id
_entity.type
_entity.pdbx_description
1 polymer ?
#
loop_
_entity_poly.entity_id
_entity_poly.type
_entity_poly.pdbx_seq_one_letter_code
_entity_poly.pdbx_strand_id
1 'polypeptide(L)'
;MSGNNSYPLLETIETPEQLRQLPTSDLPQLAAELRQFLIHSVAQTGGHLSAGLGTVELTIALHYVYNTPEDRLIWDVGHQSYPHKILTGRRKLMSTLRQLGGLSGFPKRSESPYDSFGTGHSSTSISAALGMAIAARQEGSRRQVAAIIGDGAMTGGMAFEALNHAGHLKSNLLVILNDNEMSISPNVGGMHNYLAKILSGKLYSTMRDGSKNVLSIVPPMWELARKAEEHMKGMVVPGTLFEELGFNYIGPIDGHDLPTLITTMKNLRVRDEPQFLHIVTKKGKGFPPAEKNPTCYHGVTSFDPETGEIFPRSTPPSYTELFGEWICEMAEQDERLIGITPAMCEGSGLVEFSQHFPQRYFDV
;
A
#
# COMPACT_ATOMS: atom_id res chain seq x y z
N MET A 1 -24.82 24.40 3.44
CA MET A 1 -25.90 23.41 3.55
C MET A 1 -25.25 22.04 3.45
N SER A 2 -24.98 21.37 4.57
CA SER A 2 -24.39 20.03 4.58
C SER A 2 -25.47 19.03 4.18
N GLY A 3 -25.40 18.53 2.95
CA GLY A 3 -26.20 17.38 2.52
C GLY A 3 -26.06 16.28 3.57
N ASN A 4 -27.17 15.67 3.95
CA ASN A 4 -27.20 14.58 4.90
C ASN A 4 -26.53 13.37 4.24
N ASN A 5 -25.20 13.30 4.29
CA ASN A 5 -24.41 12.20 3.74
C ASN A 5 -24.68 10.98 4.63
N SER A 6 -25.73 10.24 4.28
CA SER A 6 -26.06 8.97 4.90
C SER A 6 -25.19 7.88 4.28
N TYR A 7 -24.57 7.07 5.14
CA TYR A 7 -23.81 5.89 4.72
C TYR A 7 -24.57 4.66 5.23
N PRO A 8 -25.68 4.27 4.56
CA PRO A 8 -26.67 3.36 5.14
C PRO A 8 -26.11 1.98 5.45
N LEU A 9 -25.12 1.47 4.70
CA LEU A 9 -24.47 0.20 5.00
C LEU A 9 -23.33 0.37 6.00
N LEU A 10 -22.47 1.36 5.81
CA LEU A 10 -21.34 1.63 6.71
C LEU A 10 -21.81 1.97 8.13
N GLU A 11 -22.97 2.61 8.29
CA GLU A 11 -23.55 2.95 9.59
C GLU A 11 -24.07 1.72 10.35
N THR A 12 -24.31 0.60 9.67
CA THR A 12 -24.72 -0.67 10.30
C THR A 12 -23.57 -1.47 10.89
N ILE A 13 -22.32 -1.12 10.54
CA ILE A 13 -21.13 -1.80 11.01
C ILE A 13 -20.26 -0.87 11.87
N GLU A 14 -19.91 -1.34 13.06
CA GLU A 14 -18.93 -0.69 13.93
C GLU A 14 -17.70 -1.58 14.16
N THR A 15 -17.81 -2.89 13.91
CA THR A 15 -16.77 -3.88 14.22
C THR A 15 -16.49 -4.82 13.05
N PRO A 16 -15.28 -5.41 12.97
CA PRO A 16 -14.98 -6.46 11.98
C PRO A 16 -15.90 -7.67 12.06
N GLU A 17 -16.41 -8.00 13.25
CA GLU A 17 -17.37 -9.08 13.46
C GLU A 17 -18.67 -8.83 12.66
N GLN A 18 -19.20 -7.60 12.70
CA GLN A 18 -20.38 -7.20 11.95
C GLN A 18 -20.10 -7.15 10.44
N LEU A 19 -18.91 -6.67 10.05
CA LEU A 19 -18.46 -6.70 8.65
C LEU A 19 -18.51 -8.12 8.08
N ARG A 20 -18.05 -9.13 8.83
CA ARG A 20 -18.07 -10.54 8.41
C ARG A 20 -19.46 -11.13 8.26
N GLN A 21 -20.50 -10.51 8.83
CA GLN A 21 -21.90 -10.94 8.66
C GLN A 21 -22.54 -10.39 7.38
N LEU A 22 -21.92 -9.39 6.72
CA LEU A 22 -22.44 -8.88 5.47
C LEU A 22 -22.30 -9.94 4.36
N PRO A 23 -23.31 -10.08 3.48
CA PRO A 23 -23.17 -10.91 2.31
C PRO A 23 -22.12 -10.27 1.38
N THR A 24 -21.38 -11.12 0.66
CA THR A 24 -20.30 -10.64 -0.23
C THR A 24 -20.79 -9.70 -1.33
N SER A 25 -22.08 -9.75 -1.67
CA SER A 25 -22.74 -8.84 -2.62
C SER A 25 -22.75 -7.38 -2.16
N ASP A 26 -22.69 -7.14 -0.86
CA ASP A 26 -22.84 -5.80 -0.27
C ASP A 26 -21.47 -5.12 -0.10
N LEU A 27 -20.38 -5.87 -0.18
CA LEU A 27 -19.02 -5.36 0.02
C LEU A 27 -18.61 -4.27 -1.01
N PRO A 28 -19.01 -4.35 -2.30
CA PRO A 28 -18.77 -3.24 -3.23
C PRO A 28 -19.48 -1.94 -2.83
N GLN A 29 -20.72 -2.02 -2.32
CA GLN A 29 -21.43 -0.85 -1.79
C GLN A 29 -20.70 -0.30 -0.56
N LEU A 30 -20.27 -1.19 0.35
CA LEU A 30 -19.52 -0.78 1.53
C LEU A 30 -18.22 -0.06 1.15
N ALA A 31 -17.50 -0.55 0.14
CA ALA A 31 -16.28 0.10 -0.35
C ALA A 31 -16.56 1.52 -0.88
N ALA A 32 -17.67 1.73 -1.59
CA ALA A 32 -18.08 3.05 -2.05
C ALA A 32 -18.41 3.98 -0.88
N GLU A 33 -19.20 3.54 0.09
CA GLU A 33 -19.59 4.32 1.26
C GLU A 33 -18.38 4.65 2.16
N LEU A 34 -17.50 3.68 2.41
CA LEU A 34 -16.28 3.84 3.19
C LEU A 34 -15.35 4.87 2.56
N ARG A 35 -15.21 4.82 1.23
CA ARG A 35 -14.41 5.78 0.46
C ARG A 35 -14.98 7.19 0.56
N GLN A 36 -16.29 7.36 0.39
CA GLN A 36 -16.93 8.67 0.53
C GLN A 36 -16.81 9.21 1.96
N PHE A 37 -17.07 8.38 2.97
CA PHE A 37 -16.91 8.76 4.37
C PHE A 37 -15.48 9.23 4.67
N LEU A 38 -14.48 8.52 4.12
CA LEU A 38 -13.08 8.87 4.28
C LEU A 38 -12.77 10.26 3.69
N ILE A 39 -13.21 10.53 2.46
CA ILE A 39 -13.05 11.83 1.80
C ILE A 39 -13.65 12.94 2.68
N HIS A 40 -14.91 12.79 3.10
CA HIS A 40 -15.59 13.80 3.91
C HIS A 40 -14.93 14.03 5.28
N SER A 41 -14.42 12.98 5.91
CA SER A 41 -13.78 13.07 7.24
C SER A 41 -12.43 13.78 7.16
N VAL A 42 -11.60 13.43 6.17
CA VAL A 42 -10.27 14.01 5.98
C VAL A 42 -10.37 15.42 5.40
N ALA A 43 -11.41 15.73 4.61
CA ALA A 43 -11.68 17.10 4.15
C ALA A 43 -11.82 18.11 5.29
N GLN A 44 -12.33 17.69 6.45
CA GLN A 44 -12.49 18.56 7.61
C GLN A 44 -11.20 18.72 8.40
N THR A 45 -10.46 17.62 8.61
CA THR A 45 -9.34 17.56 9.56
C THR A 45 -7.96 17.67 8.92
N GLY A 46 -7.86 17.40 7.62
CA GLY A 46 -6.60 17.10 6.95
C GLY A 46 -6.08 15.70 7.29
N GLY A 47 -4.96 15.30 6.68
CA GLY A 47 -4.33 13.99 6.90
C GLY A 47 -3.94 13.28 5.61
N HIS A 48 -3.61 11.98 5.72
CA HIS A 48 -3.11 11.20 4.60
C HIS A 48 -4.24 10.59 3.75
N LEU A 49 -4.79 11.36 2.82
CA LEU A 49 -5.97 10.94 2.06
C LEU A 49 -5.65 9.87 1.01
N SER A 50 -4.71 10.14 0.09
CA SER A 50 -4.51 9.28 -1.09
C SER A 50 -4.14 7.85 -0.75
N ALA A 51 -3.34 7.66 0.30
CA ALA A 51 -2.91 6.34 0.74
C ALA A 51 -4.07 5.51 1.30
N GLY A 52 -4.94 6.12 2.12
CA GLY A 52 -6.13 5.46 2.65
C GLY A 52 -7.17 5.14 1.57
N LEU A 53 -7.32 5.98 0.54
CA LEU A 53 -8.22 5.71 -0.59
C LEU A 53 -7.78 4.48 -1.40
N GLY A 54 -6.47 4.29 -1.57
CA GLY A 54 -5.92 3.15 -2.29
C GLY A 54 -6.13 1.80 -1.60
N THR A 55 -6.34 1.79 -0.28
CA THR A 55 -6.43 0.57 0.54
C THR A 55 -7.84 0.23 1.02
N VAL A 56 -8.88 0.90 0.52
CA VAL A 56 -10.28 0.66 0.93
C VAL A 56 -10.67 -0.82 0.75
N GLU A 57 -10.52 -1.36 -0.46
CA GLU A 57 -10.88 -2.75 -0.75
C GLU A 57 -9.98 -3.75 0.00
N LEU A 58 -8.67 -3.48 0.06
CA LEU A 58 -7.72 -4.27 0.85
C LEU A 58 -8.15 -4.37 2.32
N THR A 59 -8.53 -3.24 2.92
CA THR A 59 -8.92 -3.17 4.33
C THR A 59 -10.20 -3.96 4.60
N ILE A 60 -11.19 -3.84 3.71
CA ILE A 60 -12.42 -4.63 3.77
C ILE A 60 -12.10 -6.11 3.68
N ALA A 61 -11.31 -6.54 2.69
CA ALA A 61 -10.94 -7.93 2.49
C ALA A 61 -10.20 -8.50 3.72
N LEU A 62 -9.26 -7.74 4.29
CA LEU A 62 -8.51 -8.12 5.49
C LEU A 62 -9.44 -8.37 6.68
N HIS A 63 -10.32 -7.43 7.03
CA HIS A 63 -11.22 -7.61 8.16
C HIS A 63 -12.36 -8.61 7.90
N TYR A 64 -12.67 -8.86 6.63
CA TYR A 64 -13.63 -9.89 6.23
C TYR A 64 -13.05 -11.32 6.35
N VAL A 65 -11.75 -11.49 6.07
CA VAL A 65 -11.09 -12.81 6.06
C VAL A 65 -10.43 -13.15 7.40
N TYR A 66 -9.81 -12.16 8.06
CA TYR A 66 -9.05 -12.35 9.30
C TYR A 66 -9.88 -11.98 10.53
N ASN A 67 -9.72 -12.75 11.59
CA ASN A 67 -10.42 -12.61 12.86
C ASN A 67 -9.69 -11.63 13.80
N THR A 68 -9.56 -10.37 13.39
CA THR A 68 -8.96 -9.32 14.23
C THR A 68 -9.85 -9.02 15.44
N PRO A 69 -9.31 -8.74 16.65
CA PRO A 69 -7.89 -8.50 16.96
C PRO A 69 -7.11 -9.75 17.38
N GLU A 70 -7.70 -10.95 17.27
CA GLU A 70 -6.96 -12.21 17.50
C GLU A 70 -5.87 -12.34 16.45
N ASP A 71 -6.27 -12.36 15.17
CA ASP A 71 -5.37 -12.23 14.04
C ASP A 71 -4.77 -10.81 14.03
N ARG A 72 -3.48 -10.71 13.72
CA ARG A 72 -2.70 -9.46 13.85
C ARG A 72 -2.42 -8.86 12.49
N LEU A 73 -2.85 -7.61 12.32
CA LEU A 73 -2.55 -6.80 11.15
C LEU A 73 -1.58 -5.70 11.55
N ILE A 74 -0.47 -5.58 10.82
CA ILE A 74 0.53 -4.54 11.01
C ILE A 74 0.59 -3.69 9.75
N TRP A 75 0.18 -2.43 9.86
CA TRP A 75 0.21 -1.47 8.75
C TRP A 75 1.51 -0.66 8.77
N ASP A 76 2.42 -0.93 7.83
CA ASP A 76 3.70 -0.23 7.71
C ASP A 76 3.50 1.26 7.46
N VAL A 77 4.29 2.11 8.12
CA VAL A 77 4.07 3.57 8.30
C VAL A 77 2.75 3.90 9.00
N GLY A 78 1.63 3.31 8.55
CA GLY A 78 0.31 3.43 9.13
C GLY A 78 -0.59 4.48 8.48
N HIS A 79 -0.05 5.31 7.59
CA HIS A 79 -0.79 6.40 6.94
C HIS A 79 -1.92 5.90 6.01
N GLN A 80 -1.82 4.68 5.48
CA GLN A 80 -2.86 4.02 4.70
C GLN A 80 -3.94 3.31 5.53
N SER A 81 -3.95 3.47 6.86
CA SER A 81 -4.83 2.71 7.78
C SER A 81 -6.12 3.43 8.20
N TYR A 82 -6.49 4.54 7.56
CA TYR A 82 -7.76 5.22 7.90
C TYR A 82 -9.00 4.34 7.69
N PRO A 83 -9.14 3.57 6.59
CA PRO A 83 -10.21 2.58 6.47
C PRO A 83 -10.20 1.56 7.61
N HIS A 84 -9.02 1.12 8.06
CA HIS A 84 -8.86 0.20 9.20
C HIS A 84 -9.42 0.83 10.48
N LYS A 85 -9.08 2.09 10.79
CA LYS A 85 -9.65 2.80 11.96
C LYS A 85 -11.16 2.89 11.88
N ILE A 86 -11.71 3.25 10.71
CA ILE A 86 -13.14 3.38 10.49
C ILE A 86 -13.89 2.06 10.76
N LEU A 87 -13.37 0.94 10.24
CA LEU A 87 -13.98 -0.40 10.36
C LEU A 87 -13.74 -1.09 11.73
N THR A 88 -13.03 -0.42 12.65
CA THR A 88 -12.66 -0.98 13.97
C THR A 88 -13.11 -0.09 15.12
N GLY A 89 -14.36 0.39 15.05
CA GLY A 89 -15.05 1.10 16.13
C GLY A 89 -14.73 2.59 16.23
N ARG A 90 -13.88 3.15 15.37
CA ARG A 90 -13.40 4.54 15.49
C ARG A 90 -14.00 5.51 14.48
N ARG A 91 -14.98 5.08 13.67
CA ARG A 91 -15.66 5.92 12.67
C ARG A 91 -16.09 7.28 13.21
N LYS A 92 -16.81 7.31 14.34
CA LYS A 92 -17.33 8.55 14.97
C LYS A 92 -16.24 9.49 15.49
N LEU A 93 -15.02 8.97 15.71
CA LEU A 93 -13.89 9.74 16.22
C LEU A 93 -13.04 10.35 15.10
N MET A 94 -13.32 10.05 13.83
CA MET A 94 -12.55 10.56 12.69
C MET A 94 -12.57 12.09 12.55
N SER A 95 -13.56 12.77 13.13
CA SER A 95 -13.60 14.24 13.23
C SER A 95 -12.49 14.83 14.13
N THR A 96 -11.83 14.00 14.94
CA THR A 96 -10.74 14.39 15.85
C THR A 96 -9.35 13.96 15.33
N LEU A 97 -9.27 13.44 14.10
CA LEU A 97 -8.05 12.92 13.50
C LEU A 97 -6.92 13.96 13.54
N ARG A 98 -5.75 13.55 14.08
CA ARG A 98 -4.53 14.36 14.21
C ARG A 98 -4.69 15.62 15.06
N GLN A 99 -5.76 15.73 15.85
CA GLN A 99 -5.95 16.81 16.81
C GLN A 99 -5.43 16.42 18.20
N LEU A 100 -5.05 17.42 19.00
CA LEU A 100 -4.59 17.18 20.37
C LEU A 100 -5.68 16.47 21.17
N GLY A 101 -5.37 15.31 21.75
CA GLY A 101 -6.32 14.48 22.49
C GLY A 101 -7.29 13.67 21.61
N GLY A 102 -7.18 13.76 20.28
CA GLY A 102 -7.98 13.01 19.32
C GLY A 102 -7.30 11.74 18.78
N LEU A 103 -7.82 11.20 17.68
CA LEU A 103 -7.25 10.03 17.02
C LEU A 103 -5.87 10.31 16.44
N SER A 104 -4.95 9.36 16.62
CA SER A 104 -3.66 9.35 15.95
C SER A 104 -3.82 9.22 14.44
N GLY A 105 -2.94 9.89 13.68
CA GLY A 105 -2.81 9.71 12.23
C GLY A 105 -2.24 8.34 11.81
N PHE A 106 -1.80 7.54 12.77
CA PHE A 106 -1.18 6.23 12.56
C PHE A 106 -1.74 5.20 13.58
N PRO A 107 -1.60 3.89 13.34
CA PRO A 107 -1.89 2.86 14.34
C PRO A 107 -1.14 3.12 15.64
N LYS A 108 -1.87 3.08 16.76
CA LYS A 108 -1.35 3.30 18.10
C LYS A 108 -1.92 2.25 19.03
N ARG A 109 -1.07 1.39 19.59
CA ARG A 109 -1.47 0.27 20.46
C ARG A 109 -2.36 0.69 21.65
N SER A 110 -2.14 1.88 22.20
CA SER A 110 -2.95 2.38 23.32
C SER A 110 -4.30 2.97 22.88
N GLU A 111 -4.51 3.16 21.58
CA GLU A 111 -5.74 3.72 21.01
C GLU A 111 -6.77 2.61 20.70
N SER A 112 -6.32 1.42 20.30
CA SER A 112 -7.21 0.34 19.89
C SER A 112 -6.55 -1.04 20.00
N PRO A 113 -7.29 -2.10 20.40
CA PRO A 113 -6.79 -3.46 20.36
C PRO A 113 -6.53 -3.97 18.93
N TYR A 114 -7.12 -3.32 17.92
CA TYR A 114 -6.91 -3.64 16.50
C TYR A 114 -5.57 -3.08 15.96
N ASP A 115 -4.97 -2.11 16.65
CA ASP A 115 -3.66 -1.53 16.30
C ASP A 115 -2.54 -2.39 16.92
N SER A 116 -2.26 -3.53 16.29
CA SER A 116 -1.38 -4.57 16.86
C SER A 116 0.06 -4.10 17.12
N PHE A 117 0.54 -3.14 16.33
CA PHE A 117 1.85 -2.52 16.47
C PHE A 117 1.73 -1.01 16.20
N GLY A 118 2.53 -0.20 16.90
CA GLY A 118 2.56 1.24 16.67
C GLY A 118 3.48 1.56 15.50
N THR A 119 2.99 2.27 14.49
CA THR A 119 3.78 2.63 13.30
C THR A 119 3.82 4.13 13.08
N GLY A 120 4.80 4.55 12.27
CA GLY A 120 5.07 5.93 11.89
C GLY A 120 6.32 5.99 11.02
N HIS A 121 7.39 5.31 11.44
CA HIS A 121 8.53 4.99 10.58
C HIS A 121 8.18 3.84 9.61
N SER A 122 8.79 3.89 8.42
CA SER A 122 8.66 2.87 7.39
C SER A 122 9.49 1.63 7.66
N SER A 123 9.16 0.54 6.95
CA SER A 123 9.92 -0.71 6.86
C SER A 123 9.97 -1.53 8.15
N THR A 124 9.15 -1.19 9.16
CA THR A 124 9.15 -1.85 10.48
C THR A 124 8.16 -3.02 10.57
N SER A 125 7.18 -3.09 9.66
CA SER A 125 6.04 -4.01 9.79
C SER A 125 6.41 -5.48 9.72
N ILE A 126 7.27 -5.88 8.78
CA ILE A 126 7.64 -7.30 8.55
C ILE A 126 8.38 -7.85 9.76
N SER A 127 9.32 -7.08 10.32
CA SER A 127 10.07 -7.50 11.52
C SER A 127 9.14 -7.63 12.74
N ALA A 128 8.25 -6.66 12.95
CA ALA A 128 7.26 -6.72 14.03
C ALA A 128 6.32 -7.92 13.87
N ALA A 129 5.83 -8.16 12.65
CA ALA A 129 4.96 -9.29 12.31
C ALA A 129 5.67 -10.64 12.50
N LEU A 130 6.93 -10.76 12.08
CA LEU A 130 7.74 -11.95 12.28
C LEU A 130 7.88 -12.28 13.78
N GLY A 131 8.18 -11.28 14.62
CA GLY A 131 8.24 -11.47 16.07
C GLY A 131 6.91 -11.99 16.65
N MET A 132 5.79 -11.44 16.21
CA MET A 132 4.45 -11.91 16.62
C MET A 132 4.16 -13.33 16.13
N ALA A 133 4.57 -13.70 14.93
CA ALA A 133 4.40 -15.05 14.38
C ALA A 133 5.23 -16.08 15.15
N ILE A 134 6.48 -15.75 15.50
CA ILE A 134 7.35 -16.59 16.33
C ILE A 134 6.72 -16.81 17.72
N ALA A 135 6.23 -15.73 18.35
CA ALA A 135 5.56 -15.83 19.64
C ALA A 135 4.30 -16.71 19.58
N ALA A 136 3.44 -16.51 18.57
CA ALA A 136 2.25 -17.33 18.38
C ALA A 136 2.58 -18.83 18.26
N ARG A 137 3.63 -19.16 17.50
CA ARG A 137 4.10 -20.55 17.37
C ARG A 137 4.58 -21.13 18.71
N GLN A 138 5.33 -20.36 19.50
CA GLN A 138 5.81 -20.80 20.81
C GLN A 138 4.67 -21.03 21.81
N GLU A 139 3.60 -20.23 21.72
CA GLU A 139 2.38 -20.39 22.53
C GLU A 139 1.46 -21.53 22.04
N GLY A 140 1.78 -22.19 20.93
CA GLY A 140 0.91 -23.18 20.30
C GLY A 140 -0.36 -22.56 19.67
N SER A 141 -0.37 -21.24 19.47
CA SER A 141 -1.47 -20.52 18.85
C SER A 141 -1.43 -20.65 17.32
N ARG A 142 -2.61 -20.75 16.69
CA ARG A 142 -2.80 -20.72 15.23
C ARG A 142 -3.15 -19.34 14.68
N ARG A 143 -2.93 -18.31 15.50
CA ARG A 143 -3.10 -16.90 15.14
C ARG A 143 -2.42 -16.58 13.82
N GLN A 144 -3.13 -15.88 12.95
CA GLN A 144 -2.57 -15.37 11.71
C GLN A 144 -1.93 -14.01 11.94
N VAL A 145 -0.81 -13.75 11.28
CA VAL A 145 -0.11 -12.47 11.33
C VAL A 145 0.15 -11.99 9.91
N ALA A 146 -0.27 -10.76 9.61
CA ALA A 146 -0.06 -10.13 8.32
C ALA A 146 0.63 -8.76 8.44
N ALA A 147 1.70 -8.56 7.69
CA ALA A 147 2.36 -7.27 7.48
C ALA A 147 1.87 -6.66 6.17
N ILE A 148 1.31 -5.45 6.22
CA ILE A 148 0.88 -4.70 5.05
C ILE A 148 1.90 -3.59 4.80
N ILE A 149 2.65 -3.70 3.71
CA ILE A 149 3.78 -2.82 3.39
C ILE A 149 3.60 -2.21 2.00
N GLY A 150 3.89 -0.92 1.87
CA GLY A 150 3.93 -0.25 0.57
C GLY A 150 5.22 -0.59 -0.19
N ASP A 151 5.18 -0.47 -1.52
CA ASP A 151 6.36 -0.60 -2.40
C ASP A 151 7.49 0.38 -2.03
N GLY A 152 7.15 1.61 -1.64
CA GLY A 152 8.12 2.56 -1.10
C GLY A 152 8.78 2.10 0.20
N ALA A 153 8.01 1.53 1.12
CA ALA A 153 8.56 1.02 2.39
C ALA A 153 9.36 -0.28 2.21
N MET A 154 9.18 -1.01 1.11
CA MET A 154 10.00 -2.18 0.78
C MET A 154 11.43 -1.83 0.36
N THR A 155 11.75 -0.58 0.03
CA THR A 155 13.13 -0.21 -0.30
C THR A 155 14.04 -0.16 0.94
N GLY A 156 13.45 0.00 2.13
CA GLY A 156 14.20 0.08 3.37
C GLY A 156 14.90 -1.23 3.74
N GLY A 157 16.18 -1.14 4.11
CA GLY A 157 17.01 -2.30 4.44
C GLY A 157 16.44 -3.22 5.52
N MET A 158 15.73 -2.65 6.52
CA MET A 158 15.07 -3.43 7.57
C MET A 158 14.00 -4.40 7.03
N ALA A 159 13.31 -4.03 5.94
CA ALA A 159 12.33 -4.90 5.32
C ALA A 159 13.01 -6.14 4.70
N PHE A 160 14.16 -5.96 4.03
CA PHE A 160 14.95 -7.07 3.47
C PHE A 160 15.54 -7.98 4.54
N GLU A 161 16.08 -7.41 5.61
CA GLU A 161 16.57 -8.18 6.75
C GLU A 161 15.47 -9.07 7.32
N ALA A 162 14.27 -8.49 7.52
CA ALA A 162 13.12 -9.21 8.05
C ALA A 162 12.59 -10.28 7.09
N LEU A 163 12.54 -10.02 5.78
CA LEU A 163 12.17 -11.02 4.78
C LEU A 163 13.14 -12.21 4.80
N ASN A 164 14.45 -11.93 4.74
CA ASN A 164 15.48 -12.97 4.78
C ASN A 164 15.36 -13.84 6.05
N HIS A 165 15.12 -13.21 7.20
CA HIS A 165 14.93 -13.92 8.45
C HIS A 165 13.64 -14.76 8.48
N ALA A 166 12.52 -14.20 8.02
CA ALA A 166 11.24 -14.89 7.96
C ALA A 166 11.28 -16.15 7.09
N GLY A 167 11.93 -16.06 5.93
CA GLY A 167 12.16 -17.18 5.02
C GLY A 167 13.04 -18.26 5.62
N HIS A 168 14.16 -17.88 6.26
CA HIS A 168 15.03 -18.83 6.96
C HIS A 168 14.28 -19.64 8.03
N LEU A 169 13.43 -18.97 8.81
CA LEU A 169 12.64 -19.60 9.88
C LEU A 169 11.43 -20.38 9.37
N LYS A 170 11.05 -20.22 8.10
CA LYS A 170 9.79 -20.73 7.52
C LYS A 170 8.58 -20.36 8.39
N SER A 171 8.54 -19.11 8.85
CA SER A 171 7.49 -18.63 9.76
C SER A 171 6.15 -18.51 9.06
N ASN A 172 5.05 -18.84 9.74
CA ASN A 172 3.69 -18.60 9.26
C ASN A 172 3.35 -17.10 9.32
N LEU A 173 3.80 -16.38 8.29
CA LEU A 173 3.70 -14.94 8.14
C LEU A 173 3.20 -14.63 6.74
N LEU A 174 2.18 -13.77 6.64
CA LEU A 174 1.77 -13.18 5.39
C LEU A 174 2.37 -11.77 5.25
N VAL A 175 3.14 -11.54 4.19
CA VAL A 175 3.52 -10.19 3.77
C VAL A 175 2.63 -9.80 2.59
N ILE A 176 1.95 -8.66 2.70
CA ILE A 176 1.13 -8.07 1.64
C ILE A 176 1.84 -6.82 1.14
N LEU A 177 2.38 -6.90 -0.07
CA LEU A 177 2.93 -5.76 -0.78
C LEU A 177 1.80 -5.01 -1.48
N ASN A 178 1.55 -3.79 -1.04
CA ASN A 178 0.66 -2.82 -1.70
C ASN A 178 1.47 -1.97 -2.68
N ASP A 179 1.60 -2.43 -3.91
CA ASP A 179 2.30 -1.72 -4.98
C ASP A 179 1.36 -0.70 -5.63
N ASN A 180 1.72 0.57 -5.55
CA ASN A 180 1.03 1.66 -6.24
C ASN A 180 1.98 2.57 -7.02
N GLU A 181 3.20 2.07 -7.27
CA GLU A 181 4.30 2.74 -7.97
C GLU A 181 4.80 4.05 -7.31
N MET A 182 4.40 4.34 -6.06
CA MET A 182 4.65 5.63 -5.40
C MET A 182 5.10 5.47 -3.93
N SER A 183 6.04 6.31 -3.50
CA SER A 183 6.31 6.63 -2.09
C SER A 183 5.51 7.88 -1.70
N ILE A 184 6.17 9.00 -1.41
CA ILE A 184 5.56 10.35 -1.48
C ILE A 184 5.61 10.80 -2.94
N SER A 185 6.83 10.88 -3.48
CA SER A 185 7.17 11.00 -4.90
C SER A 185 7.16 9.62 -5.60
N PRO A 186 7.29 9.56 -6.95
CA PRO A 186 7.43 8.30 -7.68
C PRO A 186 8.57 7.45 -7.14
N ASN A 187 8.39 6.13 -7.09
CA ASN A 187 9.44 5.24 -6.59
C ASN A 187 10.65 5.19 -7.52
N VAL A 188 11.83 5.14 -6.92
CA VAL A 188 13.11 5.03 -7.62
C VAL A 188 13.84 3.75 -7.23
N GLY A 189 14.85 3.37 -8.02
CA GLY A 189 15.77 2.29 -7.68
C GLY A 189 15.45 0.92 -8.30
N GLY A 190 16.34 -0.04 -8.02
CA GLY A 190 16.31 -1.37 -8.64
C GLY A 190 15.07 -2.20 -8.28
N MET A 191 14.54 -2.03 -7.06
CA MET A 191 13.34 -2.76 -6.61
C MET A 191 12.09 -2.33 -7.39
N HIS A 192 11.90 -1.02 -7.56
CA HIS A 192 10.81 -0.49 -8.37
C HIS A 192 10.88 -1.04 -9.81
N ASN A 193 12.06 -0.96 -10.45
CA ASN A 193 12.27 -1.51 -11.79
C ASN A 193 11.99 -3.02 -11.87
N TYR A 194 12.29 -3.76 -10.81
CA TYR A 194 12.03 -5.20 -10.72
C TYR A 194 10.52 -5.49 -10.63
N LEU A 195 9.78 -4.79 -9.75
CA LEU A 195 8.33 -4.93 -9.62
C LEU A 195 7.61 -4.52 -10.92
N ALA A 196 8.03 -3.42 -11.56
CA ALA A 196 7.51 -2.99 -12.86
C ALA A 196 7.70 -4.05 -13.96
N LYS A 197 8.84 -4.75 -13.97
CA LYS A 197 9.07 -5.87 -14.91
C LYS A 197 8.10 -7.03 -14.65
N ILE A 198 7.86 -7.40 -13.39
CA ILE A 198 6.88 -8.44 -13.04
C ILE A 198 5.49 -8.06 -13.58
N LEU A 199 5.08 -6.81 -13.37
CA LEU A 199 3.80 -6.28 -13.86
C LEU A 199 3.69 -6.38 -15.38
N SER A 200 4.70 -5.88 -16.10
CA SER A 200 4.74 -5.93 -17.57
C SER A 200 4.74 -7.36 -18.14
N GLY A 201 5.46 -8.29 -17.48
CA GLY A 201 5.59 -9.67 -17.93
C GLY A 201 4.26 -10.42 -17.88
N LYS A 202 3.48 -10.19 -16.82
CA LYS A 202 2.14 -10.79 -16.65
C LYS A 202 1.10 -10.19 -17.58
N LEU A 203 1.16 -8.88 -17.85
CA LEU A 203 0.33 -8.24 -18.87
C LEU A 203 0.60 -8.83 -20.26
N TYR A 204 1.88 -9.00 -20.61
CA TYR A 204 2.29 -9.60 -21.89
C TYR A 204 1.81 -11.06 -22.03
N SER A 205 1.93 -11.89 -20.98
CA SER A 205 1.43 -13.27 -21.01
C SER A 205 -0.09 -13.33 -21.17
N THR A 206 -0.82 -12.46 -20.47
CA THR A 206 -2.29 -12.40 -20.53
C THR A 206 -2.78 -11.96 -21.92
N MET A 207 -2.11 -10.99 -22.55
CA MET A 207 -2.40 -10.58 -23.94
C MET A 207 -2.08 -11.70 -24.95
N ARG A 208 -1.00 -12.46 -24.72
CA ARG A 208 -0.60 -13.58 -25.57
C ARG A 208 -1.59 -14.75 -25.47
N ASP A 209 -2.09 -15.05 -24.28
CA ASP A 209 -3.07 -16.11 -24.08
C ASP A 209 -4.47 -15.72 -24.62
N GLY A 210 -4.82 -14.43 -24.55
CA GLY A 210 -6.02 -13.90 -25.23
C GLY A 210 -5.97 -13.97 -26.76
N SER A 211 -4.77 -13.88 -27.35
CA SER A 211 -4.57 -13.98 -28.81
C SER A 211 -4.47 -15.41 -29.35
N LYS A 212 -4.16 -16.40 -28.49
CA LYS A 212 -4.24 -17.84 -28.87
C LYS A 212 -5.66 -18.28 -29.23
N ASN A 213 -6.70 -17.63 -28.72
CA ASN A 213 -8.09 -17.92 -29.06
C ASN A 213 -8.51 -17.40 -30.45
N VAL A 214 -7.68 -16.58 -31.11
CA VAL A 214 -7.98 -16.00 -32.45
C VAL A 214 -7.14 -16.64 -33.57
N LEU A 215 -6.05 -17.33 -33.24
CA LEU A 215 -5.08 -17.87 -34.21
C LEU A 215 -5.39 -19.30 -34.73
N SER A 216 -6.56 -19.86 -34.43
CA SER A 216 -6.88 -21.28 -34.71
C SER A 216 -7.26 -21.60 -36.17
N ILE A 217 -7.07 -20.71 -37.15
CA ILE A 217 -7.64 -20.86 -38.50
C ILE A 217 -6.60 -21.07 -39.64
N VAL A 218 -5.29 -21.25 -39.39
CA VAL A 218 -4.34 -21.48 -40.51
C VAL A 218 -3.29 -22.59 -40.24
N PRO A 219 -3.36 -23.76 -40.93
CA PRO A 219 -2.22 -24.69 -41.06
C PRO A 219 -1.23 -24.16 -42.11
N PRO A 220 0.11 -24.10 -41.86
CA PRO A 220 0.95 -25.11 -41.19
C PRO A 220 1.80 -24.56 -40.02
N MET A 221 1.21 -23.80 -39.10
CA MET A 221 1.96 -23.19 -37.97
C MET A 221 2.25 -24.17 -36.80
N TRP A 222 1.69 -25.38 -36.82
CA TRP A 222 1.76 -26.35 -35.70
C TRP A 222 3.18 -26.86 -35.40
N GLU A 223 4.02 -27.08 -36.41
CA GLU A 223 5.41 -27.52 -36.19
C GLU A 223 6.30 -26.42 -35.61
N LEU A 224 6.06 -25.15 -35.99
CA LEU A 224 6.72 -23.98 -35.42
C LEU A 224 6.33 -23.77 -33.96
N ALA A 225 5.05 -23.99 -33.63
CA ALA A 225 4.56 -23.93 -32.25
C ALA A 225 5.22 -25.01 -31.37
N ARG A 226 5.34 -26.25 -31.86
CA ARG A 226 5.96 -27.36 -31.11
C ARG A 226 7.46 -27.13 -30.87
N LYS A 227 8.20 -26.63 -31.85
CA LYS A 227 9.64 -26.28 -31.68
C LYS A 227 9.86 -25.10 -30.73
N ALA A 228 8.94 -24.13 -30.71
CA ALA A 228 8.98 -23.03 -29.76
C ALA A 228 8.63 -23.49 -28.32
N GLU A 229 7.71 -24.44 -28.19
CA GLU A 229 7.33 -25.05 -26.92
C GLU A 229 8.46 -25.92 -26.33
N GLU A 230 9.22 -26.63 -27.17
CA GLU A 230 10.41 -27.38 -26.74
C GLU A 230 11.57 -26.46 -26.31
N HIS A 231 11.72 -25.26 -26.91
CA HIS A 231 12.67 -24.24 -26.43
C HIS A 231 12.24 -23.55 -25.13
N MET A 232 10.94 -23.57 -24.80
CA MET A 232 10.44 -23.08 -23.51
C MET A 232 10.66 -24.07 -22.36
N LYS A 233 10.71 -25.38 -22.63
CA LYS A 233 10.93 -26.42 -21.60
C LYS A 233 12.34 -26.38 -20.98
N GLY A 234 13.28 -25.66 -21.58
CA GLY A 234 14.65 -25.46 -21.07
C GLY A 234 14.86 -24.24 -20.17
N MET A 235 13.84 -23.37 -20.00
CA MET A 235 13.90 -22.26 -19.06
C MET A 235 13.26 -22.69 -17.74
N VAL A 236 14.08 -23.20 -16.81
CA VAL A 236 13.74 -23.11 -15.39
C VAL A 236 13.59 -21.63 -15.11
N VAL A 237 12.35 -21.15 -14.93
CA VAL A 237 12.09 -19.76 -14.59
C VAL A 237 12.81 -19.51 -13.25
N PRO A 238 13.80 -18.62 -13.19
CA PRO A 238 14.39 -18.24 -11.90
C PRO A 238 13.23 -17.75 -11.02
N GLY A 239 13.16 -18.23 -9.78
CA GLY A 239 12.15 -17.76 -8.83
C GLY A 239 12.20 -16.24 -8.74
N THR A 240 11.07 -15.63 -8.43
CA THR A 240 11.07 -14.23 -7.99
C THR A 240 12.04 -14.06 -6.81
N LEU A 241 12.58 -12.85 -6.62
CA LEU A 241 13.40 -12.52 -5.45
C LEU A 241 12.79 -13.03 -4.14
N PHE A 242 11.47 -12.91 -3.99
CA PHE A 242 10.76 -13.34 -2.79
C PHE A 242 10.73 -14.87 -2.63
N GLU A 243 10.62 -15.61 -3.73
CA GLU A 243 10.74 -17.08 -3.73
C GLU A 243 12.15 -17.53 -3.36
N GLU A 244 13.19 -16.85 -3.85
CA GLU A 244 14.58 -17.10 -3.45
C GLU A 244 14.82 -16.77 -1.98
N LEU A 245 14.08 -15.79 -1.43
CA LEU A 245 14.04 -15.50 0.01
C LEU A 245 13.19 -16.48 0.81
N GLY A 246 12.61 -17.52 0.19
CA GLY A 246 11.87 -18.58 0.88
C GLY A 246 10.37 -18.31 1.09
N PHE A 247 9.78 -17.35 0.37
CA PHE A 247 8.34 -17.11 0.40
C PHE A 247 7.63 -17.81 -0.75
N ASN A 248 6.41 -18.27 -0.49
CA ASN A 248 5.47 -18.56 -1.57
C ASN A 248 4.92 -17.23 -2.12
N TYR A 249 5.25 -16.88 -3.36
CA TYR A 249 4.85 -15.62 -3.99
C TYR A 249 3.53 -15.76 -4.78
N ILE A 250 2.57 -14.87 -4.52
CA ILE A 250 1.28 -14.80 -5.20
C ILE A 250 1.08 -13.38 -5.73
N GLY A 251 0.84 -13.24 -7.03
CA GLY A 251 0.47 -11.97 -7.65
C GLY A 251 1.28 -11.65 -8.90
N PRO A 252 1.32 -10.38 -9.33
CA PRO A 252 0.46 -9.29 -8.86
C PRO A 252 -1.03 -9.56 -9.14
N ILE A 253 -1.94 -9.16 -8.25
CA ILE A 253 -3.41 -9.15 -8.47
C ILE A 253 -3.97 -7.74 -8.29
N ASP A 254 -5.17 -7.48 -8.82
CA ASP A 254 -5.84 -6.19 -8.64
C ASP A 254 -6.25 -6.00 -7.16
N GLY A 255 -5.69 -4.98 -6.52
CA GLY A 255 -5.98 -4.59 -5.13
C GLY A 255 -7.32 -3.89 -4.94
N HIS A 256 -8.07 -3.65 -6.02
CA HIS A 256 -9.44 -3.13 -5.99
C HIS A 256 -10.50 -4.19 -6.38
N ASP A 257 -10.09 -5.42 -6.68
CA ASP A 257 -11.00 -6.55 -6.91
C ASP A 257 -11.26 -7.30 -5.59
N LEU A 258 -12.33 -6.90 -4.90
CA LEU A 258 -12.75 -7.51 -3.63
C LEU A 258 -12.95 -9.04 -3.71
N PRO A 259 -13.72 -9.59 -4.67
CA PRO A 259 -13.83 -11.04 -4.84
C PRO A 259 -12.49 -11.76 -4.96
N THR A 260 -11.58 -11.25 -5.78
CA THR A 260 -10.25 -11.85 -5.98
C THR A 260 -9.40 -11.76 -4.71
N LEU A 261 -9.39 -10.61 -4.02
CA LEU A 261 -8.68 -10.43 -2.75
C LEU A 261 -9.19 -11.40 -1.67
N ILE A 262 -10.50 -11.48 -1.46
CA ILE A 262 -11.11 -12.33 -0.44
C ILE A 262 -10.80 -13.81 -0.72
N THR A 263 -10.97 -14.24 -1.97
CA THR A 263 -10.72 -15.63 -2.37
C THR A 263 -9.24 -15.99 -2.18
N THR A 264 -8.34 -15.11 -2.60
CA THR A 264 -6.90 -15.30 -2.45
C THR A 264 -6.50 -15.38 -0.98
N MET A 265 -6.90 -14.40 -0.16
CA MET A 265 -6.56 -14.38 1.26
C MET A 265 -7.14 -15.57 2.03
N LYS A 266 -8.34 -16.05 1.70
CA LYS A 266 -8.90 -17.29 2.28
C LYS A 266 -8.02 -18.51 1.99
N ASN A 267 -7.49 -18.61 0.77
CA ASN A 267 -6.59 -19.70 0.38
C ASN A 267 -5.22 -19.60 1.07
N LEU A 268 -4.73 -18.38 1.31
CA LEU A 268 -3.45 -18.15 2.01
C LEU A 268 -3.56 -18.44 3.50
N ARG A 269 -4.68 -18.07 4.13
CA ARG A 269 -4.93 -18.20 5.57
C ARG A 269 -4.83 -19.64 6.10
N VAL A 270 -5.06 -20.65 5.27
CA VAL A 270 -5.02 -22.06 5.69
C VAL A 270 -3.63 -22.70 5.56
N ARG A 271 -2.63 -21.95 5.08
CA ARG A 271 -1.25 -22.43 4.90
C ARG A 271 -0.40 -22.15 6.14
N ASP A 272 0.64 -22.95 6.33
CA ASP A 272 1.57 -22.85 7.46
C ASP A 272 3.01 -22.67 6.95
N GLU A 273 3.21 -21.63 6.14
CA GLU A 273 4.47 -21.30 5.46
C GLU A 273 4.52 -19.80 5.15
N PRO A 274 5.71 -19.18 4.97
CA PRO A 274 5.82 -17.76 4.61
C PRO A 274 5.11 -17.46 3.28
N GLN A 275 4.15 -16.54 3.30
CA GLN A 275 3.39 -16.13 2.12
C GLN A 275 3.71 -14.68 1.75
N PHE A 276 3.83 -14.41 0.46
CA PHE A 276 4.01 -13.07 -0.07
C PHE A 276 2.92 -12.78 -1.10
N LEU A 277 1.98 -11.88 -0.77
CA LEU A 277 0.91 -11.45 -1.65
C LEU A 277 1.24 -10.08 -2.24
N HIS A 278 1.43 -10.02 -3.54
CA HIS A 278 1.61 -8.77 -4.28
C HIS A 278 0.26 -8.32 -4.85
N ILE A 279 -0.21 -7.17 -4.38
CA ILE A 279 -1.40 -6.49 -4.93
C ILE A 279 -1.00 -5.17 -5.58
N VAL A 280 -1.76 -4.76 -6.59
CA VAL A 280 -1.57 -3.48 -7.29
C VAL A 280 -2.75 -2.59 -6.96
N THR A 281 -2.50 -1.39 -6.43
CA THR A 281 -3.54 -0.40 -6.14
C THR A 281 -3.27 0.92 -6.85
N LYS A 282 -4.27 1.79 -6.87
CA LYS A 282 -4.15 3.16 -7.34
C LYS A 282 -4.20 4.12 -6.16
N LYS A 283 -3.11 4.86 -5.95
CA LYS A 283 -3.06 5.93 -4.94
C LYS A 283 -4.13 6.98 -5.26
N GLY A 284 -4.96 7.32 -4.28
CA GLY A 284 -6.10 8.24 -4.45
C GLY A 284 -7.36 7.63 -5.07
N LYS A 285 -7.45 6.29 -5.20
CA LYS A 285 -8.56 5.60 -5.89
C LYS A 285 -9.94 6.16 -5.56
N GLY A 286 -10.68 6.51 -6.62
CA GLY A 286 -12.06 6.96 -6.56
C GLY A 286 -12.24 8.42 -6.12
N PHE A 287 -11.15 9.19 -6.02
CA PHE A 287 -11.19 10.65 -5.90
C PHE A 287 -10.34 11.27 -7.02
N PRO A 288 -10.94 11.71 -8.14
CA PRO A 288 -10.21 12.16 -9.32
C PRO A 288 -9.11 13.22 -9.07
N PRO A 289 -9.28 14.20 -8.16
CA PRO A 289 -8.19 15.12 -7.83
C PRO A 289 -6.95 14.42 -7.25
N ALA A 290 -7.15 13.47 -6.33
CA ALA A 290 -6.06 12.70 -5.74
C ALA A 290 -5.45 11.68 -6.70
N GLU A 291 -6.22 11.11 -7.61
CA GLU A 291 -5.69 10.21 -8.64
C GLU A 291 -4.79 10.94 -9.65
N LYS A 292 -5.10 12.21 -9.97
CA LYS A 292 -4.33 13.04 -10.90
C LYS A 292 -3.07 13.62 -10.25
N ASN A 293 -3.13 13.94 -8.95
CA ASN A 293 -2.00 14.51 -8.22
C ASN A 293 -1.80 13.82 -6.85
N PRO A 294 -1.35 12.55 -6.85
CA PRO A 294 -1.24 11.76 -5.63
C PRO A 294 -0.23 12.32 -4.62
N THR A 295 0.78 13.07 -5.08
CA THR A 295 1.78 13.74 -4.24
C THR A 295 1.13 14.86 -3.42
N CYS A 296 0.38 15.76 -4.07
CA CYS A 296 -0.32 16.84 -3.37
C CYS A 296 -1.35 16.31 -2.37
N TYR A 297 -2.07 15.24 -2.74
CA TYR A 297 -3.07 14.63 -1.87
C TYR A 297 -2.50 13.57 -0.89
N HIS A 298 -1.18 13.37 -0.85
CA HIS A 298 -0.55 12.45 0.10
C HIS A 298 -0.75 12.90 1.54
N GLY A 299 -0.64 14.21 1.81
CA GLY A 299 -0.94 14.83 3.09
C GLY A 299 -1.61 16.18 2.84
N VAL A 300 -2.91 16.27 3.12
CA VAL A 300 -3.71 17.46 2.83
C VAL A 300 -4.06 18.23 4.10
N THR A 301 -4.21 19.54 3.96
CA THR A 301 -4.99 20.35 4.90
C THR A 301 -6.48 20.23 4.59
N SER A 302 -7.34 20.94 5.32
CA SER A 302 -8.77 20.99 4.99
C SER A 302 -8.98 21.43 3.53
N PHE A 303 -9.93 20.78 2.84
CA PHE A 303 -10.21 20.97 1.42
C PHE A 303 -11.71 20.78 1.14
N ASP A 304 -12.19 21.23 -0.01
CA ASP A 304 -13.56 20.98 -0.47
C ASP A 304 -13.71 19.54 -0.98
N PRO A 305 -14.58 18.70 -0.39
CA PRO A 305 -14.69 17.29 -0.76
C PRO A 305 -15.30 17.04 -2.15
N GLU A 306 -16.01 18.00 -2.74
CA GLU A 306 -16.58 17.85 -4.08
C GLU A 306 -15.59 18.31 -5.17
N THR A 307 -14.94 19.46 -4.96
CA THR A 307 -14.04 20.04 -5.97
C THR A 307 -12.59 19.59 -5.80
N GLY A 308 -12.20 19.20 -4.58
CA GLY A 308 -10.82 18.95 -4.18
C GLY A 308 -10.01 20.21 -3.88
N GLU A 309 -10.60 21.41 -3.97
CA GLU A 309 -9.88 22.66 -3.78
C GLU A 309 -9.37 22.79 -2.34
N ILE A 310 -8.07 22.97 -2.18
CA ILE A 310 -7.43 23.16 -0.88
C ILE A 310 -7.63 24.61 -0.47
N PHE A 311 -8.19 24.84 0.73
CA PHE A 311 -8.44 26.20 1.19
C PHE A 311 -7.12 26.94 1.45
N PRO A 312 -6.88 28.09 0.80
CA PRO A 312 -5.62 28.81 0.92
C PRO A 312 -5.43 29.33 2.34
N ARG A 313 -4.22 29.17 2.88
CA ARG A 313 -3.77 29.83 4.10
C ARG A 313 -2.59 30.71 3.74
N SER A 314 -2.67 31.99 4.07
CA SER A 314 -1.52 32.89 4.00
C SER A 314 -0.59 32.52 5.15
N THR A 315 0.56 31.94 4.83
CA THR A 315 1.60 31.61 5.79
C THR A 315 2.91 32.23 5.36
N PRO A 316 3.77 32.67 6.30
CA PRO A 316 5.15 33.02 5.99
C PRO A 316 5.86 31.81 5.34
N PRO A 317 6.98 32.03 4.62
CA PRO A 317 7.73 30.94 4.03
C PRO A 317 8.16 29.93 5.11
N SER A 318 8.02 28.66 4.77
CA SER A 318 8.46 27.53 5.57
C SER A 318 9.99 27.45 5.58
N TYR A 319 10.55 26.81 6.61
CA TYR A 319 11.98 26.48 6.62
C TYR A 319 12.38 25.61 5.42
N THR A 320 11.46 24.77 4.93
CA THR A 320 11.67 23.94 3.74
C THR A 320 11.89 24.78 2.48
N GLU A 321 11.06 25.82 2.27
CA GLU A 321 11.21 26.74 1.14
C GLU A 321 12.53 27.52 1.24
N LEU A 322 12.84 28.09 2.41
CA LEU A 322 14.08 28.82 2.62
C LEU A 322 15.34 27.95 2.41
N PHE A 323 15.29 26.69 2.85
CA PHE A 323 16.38 25.74 2.62
C PHE A 323 16.52 25.37 1.14
N GLY A 324 15.40 25.18 0.43
CA GLY A 324 15.39 24.87 -1.00
C GLY A 324 16.01 25.96 -1.86
N GLU A 325 15.68 27.22 -1.56
CA GLU A 325 16.30 28.38 -2.20
C GLU A 325 17.81 28.43 -1.90
N TRP A 326 18.18 28.33 -0.62
CA TRP A 326 19.57 28.40 -0.19
C TRP A 326 20.46 27.30 -0.80
N ILE A 327 19.99 26.04 -0.83
CA ILE A 327 20.81 24.94 -1.35
C ILE A 327 21.07 25.10 -2.85
N CYS A 328 20.12 25.64 -3.60
CA CYS A 328 20.31 25.99 -5.01
C CYS A 328 21.36 27.10 -5.18
N GLU A 329 21.25 28.20 -4.44
CA GLU A 329 22.22 29.31 -4.46
C GLU A 329 23.65 28.85 -4.11
N MET A 330 23.77 27.97 -3.14
CA MET A 330 25.07 27.41 -2.75
C MET A 330 25.63 26.46 -3.79
N ALA A 331 24.77 25.69 -4.46
CA ALA A 331 25.18 24.75 -5.49
C ALA A 331 25.70 25.45 -6.75
N GLU A 332 25.21 26.65 -7.06
CA GLU A 332 25.77 27.51 -8.12
C GLU A 332 27.22 27.95 -7.82
N GLN A 333 27.57 28.07 -6.54
CA GLN A 333 28.88 28.56 -6.10
C GLN A 333 29.89 27.44 -5.82
N ASP A 334 29.43 26.24 -5.46
CA ASP A 334 30.29 25.11 -5.15
C ASP A 334 29.85 23.85 -5.90
N GLU A 335 30.62 23.48 -6.92
CA GLU A 335 30.39 22.26 -7.73
C GLU A 335 30.50 20.96 -6.90
N ARG A 336 31.14 21.00 -5.73
CA ARG A 336 31.29 19.83 -4.84
C ARG A 336 30.05 19.56 -4.00
N LEU A 337 29.09 20.49 -3.95
CA LEU A 337 27.86 20.33 -3.19
C LEU A 337 26.99 19.23 -3.81
N ILE A 338 26.56 18.28 -3.00
CA ILE A 338 25.70 17.15 -3.38
C ILE A 338 24.46 17.14 -2.47
N GLY A 339 23.28 17.02 -3.07
CA GLY A 339 22.01 16.82 -2.38
C GLY A 339 21.68 15.33 -2.30
N ILE A 340 21.42 14.83 -1.09
CA ILE A 340 21.01 13.44 -0.84
C ILE A 340 19.75 13.46 0.01
N THR A 341 18.72 12.72 -0.39
CA THR A 341 17.46 12.61 0.36
C THR A 341 16.97 11.16 0.39
N PRO A 342 16.41 10.69 1.52
CA PRO A 342 15.79 9.37 1.61
C PRO A 342 14.30 9.44 1.29
N ALA A 343 13.93 9.49 0.01
CA ALA A 343 12.55 9.58 -0.49
C ALA A 343 11.74 10.80 0.00
N MET A 344 12.42 11.90 0.35
CA MET A 344 11.81 13.11 0.92
C MET A 344 12.05 14.36 0.05
N CYS A 345 12.07 14.22 -1.29
CA CYS A 345 12.36 15.32 -2.22
C CYS A 345 11.50 16.57 -1.95
N GLU A 346 10.17 16.43 -1.96
CA GLU A 346 9.23 17.53 -1.75
C GLU A 346 9.29 18.04 -0.30
N GLY A 347 9.29 17.12 0.68
CA GLY A 347 9.29 17.48 2.11
C GLY A 347 10.56 18.21 2.57
N SER A 348 11.67 17.99 1.87
CA SER A 348 12.96 18.64 2.13
C SER A 348 13.24 19.82 1.19
N GLY A 349 12.31 20.21 0.31
CA GLY A 349 12.49 21.39 -0.55
C GLY A 349 13.54 21.20 -1.65
N LEU A 350 13.78 19.96 -2.08
CA LEU A 350 14.81 19.62 -3.07
C LEU A 350 14.29 19.51 -4.51
N VAL A 351 13.04 19.89 -4.75
CA VAL A 351 12.41 19.79 -6.08
C VAL A 351 13.20 20.59 -7.10
N GLU A 352 13.44 21.88 -6.86
CA GLU A 352 14.21 22.73 -7.78
C GLU A 352 15.66 22.27 -7.89
N PHE A 353 16.29 21.89 -6.77
CA PHE A 353 17.65 21.35 -6.76
C PHE A 353 17.77 20.12 -7.67
N SER A 354 16.82 19.19 -7.61
CA SER A 354 16.81 17.98 -8.45
C SER A 354 16.68 18.29 -9.94
N GLN A 355 16.00 19.39 -10.29
CA GLN A 355 15.79 19.82 -11.68
C GLN A 355 17.00 20.59 -12.23
N HIS A 356 17.58 21.49 -11.43
CA HIS A 356 18.73 22.31 -11.83
C HIS A 356 20.06 21.56 -11.75
N PHE A 357 20.22 20.66 -10.78
CA PHE A 357 21.46 19.93 -10.52
C PHE A 357 21.27 18.41 -10.49
N PRO A 358 20.71 17.79 -11.56
CA PRO A 358 20.32 16.37 -11.55
C PRO A 358 21.50 15.41 -11.34
N GLN A 359 22.71 15.78 -11.77
CA GLN A 359 23.92 14.95 -11.59
C GLN A 359 24.48 15.00 -10.15
N ARG A 360 23.98 15.92 -9.32
CA ARG A 360 24.39 16.13 -7.93
C ARG A 360 23.26 15.86 -6.95
N TYR A 361 22.15 15.29 -7.42
CA TYR A 361 21.00 14.91 -6.63
C TYR A 361 20.88 13.39 -6.56
N PHE A 362 20.73 12.85 -5.35
CA PHE A 362 20.57 11.43 -5.11
C PHE A 362 19.38 11.18 -4.17
N ASP A 363 18.47 10.33 -4.63
CA ASP A 363 17.34 9.83 -3.83
C ASP A 363 17.60 8.36 -3.50
N VAL A 364 17.66 8.01 -2.20
CA VAL A 364 18.15 6.71 -1.70
C VAL A 364 17.08 5.83 -1.07
#